data_AF-A0A1H0Q327-F1
#
_entry.id   AF-A0A1H0Q327-F1
#
_cell.length_a   1.000
_cell.length_b   1.000
_cell.length_c   1.000
_cell.angle_alpha   90.00
_cell.angle_beta   90.00
_cell.angle_gamma   90.00
#
_symmetry.space_group_name_H-M   'P 1'
#
loop_
_entity.id
_entity.type
_entity.pdbx_description
1 polymer ?
#
loop_
_entity_poly.entity_id
_entity_poly.type
_entity_poly.pdbx_seq_one_letter_code
_entity_poly.pdbx_strand_id
1 'polypeptide(L)' 'MPEGNAPHPAKLIDLEMLVIVGGRERTEKEHREFLARAGFRLDRVVQTVSPLCVLESTPV' A
#
# COMPACT_ATOMS: atom_id res chain seq x y z
N MET A 1 3.63 -1.42 0.80
CA MET A 1 4.78 -1.82 1.66
C MET A 1 5.45 -3.09 1.13
N PRO A 2 6.77 -3.08 0.89
CA PRO A 2 7.51 -4.28 0.50
C PRO A 2 7.69 -5.24 1.68
N GLU A 3 7.79 -6.53 1.37
CA GLU A 3 8.03 -7.58 2.37
C GLU A 3 9.50 -7.62 2.85
N GLY A 4 9.71 -8.21 4.02
CA GLY A 4 11.05 -8.41 4.60
C GLY A 4 11.74 -7.12 5.04
N ASN A 5 13.04 -7.20 5.31
CA ASN A 5 13.82 -6.14 5.98
C ASN A 5 14.79 -5.37 5.08
N ALA A 6 14.78 -5.60 3.76
CA ALA A 6 15.63 -4.86 2.83
C ALA A 6 15.35 -3.34 2.87
N PRO A 7 16.36 -2.47 2.71
CA PRO A 7 16.16 -1.02 2.64
C PRO A 7 15.18 -0.63 1.53
N HIS A 8 14.20 0.21 1.86
CA HIS A 8 13.24 0.72 0.89
C HIS A 8 12.65 2.06 1.37
N PRO A 9 12.51 3.08 0.51
CA PRO A 9 12.00 4.41 0.91
C PRO A 9 10.65 4.38 1.64
N ALA A 10 9.72 3.53 1.20
CA ALA A 10 8.41 3.36 1.84
C ALA A 10 8.48 3.00 3.34
N LYS A 11 9.57 2.40 3.83
CA LYS A 11 9.74 2.10 5.25
C LYS A 11 10.00 3.33 6.10
N LEU A 12 10.71 4.32 5.54
CA LEU A 12 10.89 5.59 6.23
C LEU A 12 9.57 6.36 6.26
N ILE A 13 8.82 6.36 5.15
CA ILE A 13 7.48 6.95 5.07
C ILE A 13 6.52 6.28 6.08
N ASP A 14 6.56 4.96 6.24
CA ASP A 14 5.76 4.25 7.23
C ASP A 14 6.08 4.69 8.67
N LEU A 15 7.34 4.96 8.98
CA LEU A 15 7.75 5.54 10.26
C LEU A 15 7.29 7.00 10.42
N GLU A 16 7.36 7.81 9.36
CA GLU A 16 6.81 9.17 9.38
C GLU A 16 5.30 9.15 9.65
N MET A 17 4.55 8.24 9.02
CA MET A 17 3.13 8.04 9.29
C MET A 17 2.87 7.64 10.74
N LEU A 18 3.64 6.71 11.28
CA LEU A 18 3.52 6.32 12.68
C LEU A 18 3.78 7.49 13.64
N VAL A 19 4.85 8.25 13.42
CA VAL A 19 5.28 9.31 14.34
C VAL A 19 4.38 10.54 14.26
N ILE A 20 3.97 10.94 13.05
CA ILE A 20 3.27 12.22 12.83
C ILE A 20 1.77 12.07 13.05
N VAL A 21 1.16 10.97 12.55
CA VAL A 21 -0.30 10.80 12.54
C VAL A 21 -0.78 9.52 13.23
N GLY A 22 0.12 8.71 13.80
CA GLY A 22 -0.22 7.40 14.36
C GLY A 22 -0.67 6.39 13.30
N GLY A 23 -0.33 6.64 12.04
CA GLY A 23 -0.72 5.85 10.88
C GLY A 23 0.23 4.69 10.60
N ARG A 24 -0.12 3.92 9.57
CA ARG A 24 0.71 2.84 9.02
C ARG A 24 0.37 2.65 7.55
N GLU A 25 1.39 2.49 6.72
CA GLU A 25 1.28 2.13 5.32
C GLU A 25 0.79 0.69 5.19
N ARG A 26 -0.09 0.44 4.22
CA ARG A 26 -0.63 -0.90 3.98
C ARG A 26 0.26 -1.70 3.03
N THR A 27 0.29 -2.99 3.26
CA THR A 27 0.78 -3.98 2.29
C THR A 27 -0.21 -4.15 1.15
N GLU A 28 0.24 -4.73 0.03
CA GLU A 28 -0.68 -5.07 -1.07
C GLU A 28 -1.82 -5.98 -0.59
N LYS A 29 -1.49 -6.97 0.27
CA LYS A 29 -2.48 -7.89 0.83
C LYS A 29 -3.57 -7.17 1.62
N GLU A 30 -3.19 -6.25 2.50
CA GLU A 30 -4.16 -5.46 3.29
C GLU A 30 -5.02 -4.55 2.39
N HIS A 31 -4.45 -3.99 1.32
CA HIS A 31 -5.22 -3.25 0.33
C HIS A 31 -6.22 -4.14 -0.42
N ARG A 32 -5.80 -5.33 -0.82
CA ARG A 32 -6.68 -6.31 -1.49
C ARG A 32 -7.87 -6.68 -0.62
N GLU A 33 -7.63 -6.96 0.66
CA GLU A 33 -8.69 -7.28 1.64
C GLU A 33 -9.61 -6.07 1.88
N PHE A 34 -9.05 -4.87 2.00
CA PHE A 34 -9.80 -3.64 2.17
C PHE A 34 -10.73 -3.35 0.97
N LEU A 35 -10.20 -3.45 -0.25
CA LEU A 35 -10.96 -3.24 -1.48
C LEU A 35 -12.06 -4.29 -1.65
N ALA A 36 -11.76 -5.56 -1.36
CA ALA A 36 -12.75 -6.64 -1.41
C ALA A 36 -13.94 -6.37 -0.49
N ARG A 37 -13.68 -5.89 0.74
CA ARG A 37 -14.74 -5.48 1.68
C ARG A 37 -15.57 -4.29 1.20
N ALA A 38 -15.02 -3.46 0.32
CA ALA A 38 -15.69 -2.31 -0.27
C ALA A 38 -16.40 -2.63 -1.60
N GLY A 39 -16.42 -3.89 -2.04
CA GLY A 39 -17.04 -4.28 -3.32
C GLY A 39 -16.17 -4.03 -4.55
N PHE A 40 -14.85 -4.05 -4.39
CA PHE A 40 -13.90 -3.90 -5.49
C PHE A 40 -12.91 -5.08 -5.54
N ARG A 41 -12.48 -5.45 -6.75
CA ARG A 41 -11.37 -6.38 -6.96
C ARG A 41 -10.12 -5.59 -7.33
N LEU A 42 -9.02 -5.81 -6.61
CA LEU A 42 -7.70 -5.27 -6.96
C LEU A 42 -7.15 -6.03 -8.17
N ASP A 43 -7.12 -5.38 -9.33
CA ASP A 43 -6.69 -5.97 -10.61
C ASP A 43 -5.17 -5.83 -10.81
N ARG A 44 -4.60 -4.68 -10.45
CA ARG A 44 -3.16 -4.42 -10.65
C ARG A 44 -2.58 -3.45 -9.62
N VAL A 45 -1.30 -3.67 -9.29
CA VAL A 45 -0.44 -2.68 -8.61
C VAL A 45 0.61 -2.20 -9.60
N VAL A 46 0.58 -0.91 -9.95
CA VAL A 46 1.52 -0.30 -10.90
C VAL A 46 2.56 0.49 -10.12
N GLN A 47 3.82 0.03 -10.17
CA GLN A 47 4.95 0.76 -9.60
C GLN A 47 5.25 2.00 -10.45
N THR A 48 5.44 3.13 -9.78
CA THR A 48 5.84 4.38 -10.44
C THR A 48 7.36 4.56 -10.36
N VAL A 49 7.89 5.63 -10.95
CA VAL A 49 9.28 6.05 -10.75
C VAL A 49 9.55 6.59 -9.34
N SER A 50 8.50 6.77 -8.54
CA SER A 50 8.56 7.25 -7.15
C SER A 50 8.29 6.11 -6.15
N PRO A 51 8.44 6.34 -4.83
CA PRO A 51 8.06 5.35 -3.82
C PRO A 51 6.56 5.00 -3.78
N LEU A 52 5.71 5.74 -4.50
CA LEU A 52 4.26 5.53 -4.57
C LEU A 52 3.90 4.51 -5.66
N CYS A 53 2.75 3.88 -5.49
CA CYS A 53 2.17 2.99 -6.49
C CYS A 53 0.70 3.33 -6.75
N VAL A 54 0.22 2.96 -7.94
CA VAL A 54 -1.19 3.09 -8.32
C VAL A 54 -1.87 1.72 -8.17
N LEU A 55 -3.02 1.71 -7.49
CA LEU A 55 -3.87 0.54 -7.37
C LEU A 55 -5.01 0.66 -8.39
N GLU A 56 -5.03 -0.23 -9.38
CA GLU A 56 -6.11 -0.30 -10.36
C GLU A 56 -7.13 -1.35 -9.90
N SER A 57 -8.41 -0.98 -9.82
CA SER A 57 -9.47 -1.84 -9.28
C SER A 57 -10.79 -1.63 -10.01
N THR A 58 -11.57 -2.70 -10.13
CA THR A 58 -12.91 -2.69 -10.74
C THR A 58 -13.99 -3.08 -9.71
N PRO A 59 -15.21 -2.50 -9.79
CA PRO A 59 -16.33 -2.92 -8.95
C PRO A 59 -16.68 -4.41 -9.15
N VAL A 60 -17.19 -5.03 -8.10
CA VAL A 60 -17.74 -6.41 -8.10
C VAL A 60 -19.26 -6.36 -7.96
#